data_AF-A0A925B4W3-F1
#
_entry.id   AF-A0A925B4W3-F1
#
_cell.length_a   1.000
_cell.length_b   1.000
_cell.length_c   1.000
_cell.angle_alpha   90.00
_cell.angle_beta   90.00
_cell.angle_gamma   90.00
#
_symmetry.space_group_name_H-M   'P 1'
#
loop_
_entity.id
_entity.type
_entity.pdbx_description
1 polymer ?
#
loop_
_entity_poly.entity_id
_entity_poly.type
_entity_poly.pdbx_seq_one_letter_code
_entity_poly.pdbx_strand_id
1 'polypeptide(L)'
;MIAIIVFIVAALFIYRQAYVSGRDPMRWIIAGLGIFFSIQILMRVLFFLVVLFFQSSPETLAVINGYGQTVDIISFILSLCGLLLVMWQVSQKPDDSPNPNSERPL
;
A
#
# COMPACT_ATOMS: atom_id res chain seq x y z
N MET A 1 4.57 15.93 -4.37
CA MET A 1 5.04 16.28 -3.01
C MET A 1 4.20 15.65 -1.90
N ILE A 2 2.87 15.76 -1.93
CA ILE A 2 1.98 15.19 -0.89
C ILE A 2 2.19 13.67 -0.69
N ALA A 3 2.35 12.90 -1.78
CA ALA A 3 2.57 11.46 -1.69
C ALA A 3 3.85 11.07 -0.92
N ILE A 4 4.91 11.87 -1.02
CA ILE A 4 6.17 11.63 -0.31
C ILE A 4 5.99 11.90 1.19
N ILE A 5 5.27 12.96 1.55
CA ILE A 5 4.98 13.30 2.95
C ILE A 5 4.15 12.19 3.60
N VAL A 6 3.09 11.73 2.92
CA VAL A 6 2.26 10.62 3.41
C VAL A 6 3.07 9.35 3.55
N PHE A 7 3.95 9.06 2.61
CA PHE A 7 4.84 7.90 2.69
C PHE A 7 5.77 7.97 3.92
N ILE A 8 6.41 9.13 4.17
CA ILE A 8 7.29 9.31 5.33
C ILE A 8 6.53 9.15 6.64
N VAL A 9 5.36 9.79 6.76
CA VAL A 9 4.52 9.67 7.96
C VAL A 9 4.12 8.21 8.20
N ALA A 10 3.77 7.51 7.13
CA ALA A 10 3.35 6.13 7.24
C ALA A 10 4.51 5.17 7.56
N ALA A 11 5.71 5.42 7.02
CA ALA A 11 6.92 4.69 7.40
C ALA A 11 7.28 4.89 8.88
N LEU A 12 7.17 6.13 9.39
CA LEU A 12 7.38 6.42 10.81
C LEU A 12 6.35 5.71 11.70
N PHE A 13 5.10 5.62 11.25
CA PHE A 13 4.04 4.95 12.00
C PHE A 13 4.25 3.42 12.01
N ILE A 14 4.62 2.81 10.87
CA ILE A 14 5.02 1.39 10.80
C ILE A 14 6.21 1.13 11.72
N TYR A 15 7.23 2.01 11.70
CA TYR A 15 8.40 1.88 12.57
C TYR A 15 8.02 1.86 14.04
N ARG A 16 7.19 2.83 14.48
CA ARG A 16 6.72 2.91 15.86
C ARG A 16 5.90 1.70 16.26
N GLN A 17 4.99 1.26 15.39
CA GLN A 17 4.10 0.14 15.67
C GLN A 17 4.86 -1.19 15.72
N ALA A 18 5.79 -1.41 14.79
CA ALA A 18 6.67 -2.57 14.80
C ALA A 18 7.58 -2.64 16.04
N TYR A 19 8.12 -1.49 16.47
CA TYR A 19 8.90 -1.40 17.72
C TYR A 19 8.08 -1.77 18.95
N VAL A 20 6.83 -1.30 19.04
CA VAL A 20 5.91 -1.65 20.15
C VAL A 20 5.49 -3.12 20.09
N SER A 21 5.40 -3.70 18.90
CA SER A 21 5.03 -5.11 18.68
C SER A 21 6.20 -6.09 18.73
N GLY A 22 7.44 -5.63 18.96
CA GLY A 22 8.64 -6.48 18.98
C GLY A 22 8.96 -7.19 17.65
N ARG A 23 8.46 -6.67 16.52
CA ARG A 23 8.71 -7.19 15.17
C ARG A 23 9.77 -6.34 14.47
N ASP A 24 10.53 -6.95 13.56
CA ASP A 24 11.55 -6.24 12.77
C ASP A 24 10.92 -5.10 11.93
N PRO A 25 11.15 -3.82 12.29
CA PRO A 25 10.53 -2.69 11.60
C PRO A 25 11.02 -2.57 10.15
N MET A 26 12.27 -2.97 9.90
CA MET A 26 12.91 -2.87 8.59
C MET A 26 12.19 -3.71 7.52
N ARG A 27 11.75 -4.94 7.87
CA ARG A 27 11.05 -5.84 6.94
C ARG A 27 9.70 -5.28 6.50
N TRP A 28 8.95 -4.70 7.44
CA TRP A 28 7.62 -4.14 7.16
C TRP A 28 7.67 -2.82 6.40
N ILE A 29 8.68 -1.98 6.66
CA ILE A 29 8.92 -0.77 5.87
C ILE A 29 9.27 -1.14 4.42
N ILE A 30 10.13 -2.14 4.19
CA ILE A 30 10.49 -2.61 2.84
C ILE A 30 9.26 -3.22 2.14
N ALA A 31 8.45 -4.01 2.85
CA ALA A 31 7.21 -4.55 2.28
C ALA A 31 6.23 -3.44 1.87
N GLY A 32 6.04 -2.43 2.72
CA GLY A 32 5.21 -1.26 2.42
C GLY A 32 5.73 -0.45 1.23
N LEU A 33 7.05 -0.24 1.14
CA LEU A 33 7.71 0.40 -0.01
C LEU A 33 7.47 -0.42 -1.29
N GLY A 34 7.66 -1.74 -1.22
CA GLY A 34 7.46 -2.65 -2.35
C GLY A 34 6.02 -2.60 -2.88
N ILE A 35 5.03 -2.65 -1.99
CA ILE A 35 3.61 -2.56 -2.38
C ILE A 35 3.30 -1.20 -3.00
N PHE A 36 3.77 -0.10 -2.40
CA PHE A 36 3.55 1.25 -2.91
C PHE A 36 4.09 1.42 -4.34
N PHE A 37 5.34 1.04 -4.57
CA PHE A 37 5.95 1.15 -5.90
C PHE A 37 5.31 0.17 -6.90
N SER A 38 4.97 -1.04 -6.47
CA SER A 38 4.33 -2.03 -7.35
C SER A 38 2.98 -1.55 -7.86
N ILE A 39 2.14 -0.95 -7.00
CA ILE A 39 0.85 -0.40 -7.40
C ILE A 39 1.02 0.79 -8.36
N GLN A 40 1.93 1.72 -8.05
CA GLN A 40 2.23 2.87 -8.90
C GLN A 40 2.71 2.46 -10.29
N ILE A 41 3.62 1.48 -10.36
CA ILE A 41 4.15 0.97 -11.62
C ILE A 41 3.06 0.22 -12.39
N LEU A 42 2.31 -0.66 -11.73
CA LEU A 42 1.23 -1.42 -12.36
C LEU A 42 0.19 -0.50 -13.00
N MET A 43 -0.23 0.55 -12.29
CA MET A 43 -1.22 1.50 -12.80
C MET A 43 -0.68 2.31 -13.99
N ARG A 44 0.59 2.71 -13.96
CA ARG A 44 1.23 3.39 -15.11
C ARG A 44 1.34 2.47 -16.33
N VAL A 45 1.69 1.20 -16.11
CA VAL A 45 1.77 0.20 -17.19
C VAL A 45 0.39 -0.08 -17.77
N LEU A 46 -0.64 -0.25 -16.94
CA LEU A 46 -2.02 -0.44 -17.38
C LEU A 46 -2.52 0.77 -18.18
N PHE A 47 -2.28 1.98 -17.68
CA PHE A 47 -2.63 3.20 -18.39
C PHE A 47 -1.93 3.27 -19.75
N PHE A 48 -0.63 2.99 -19.78
CA PHE A 48 0.14 2.96 -21.02
C PHE A 48 -0.37 1.92 -22.02
N LEU A 49 -0.75 0.73 -21.55
CA LEU A 49 -1.36 -0.31 -22.38
C LEU A 49 -2.70 0.14 -22.95
N VAL A 50 -3.57 0.77 -22.14
CA VAL A 50 -4.85 1.32 -22.62
C VAL A 50 -4.59 2.35 -23.72
N VAL A 51 -3.64 3.27 -23.52
CA VAL A 51 -3.28 4.28 -24.53
C VAL A 51 -2.77 3.63 -25.82
N LEU A 52 -1.95 2.58 -25.74
CA LEU A 52 -1.46 1.86 -26.91
C LEU A 52 -2.54 1.09 -27.66
N PHE A 53 -3.46 0.44 -26.94
CA PHE A 53 -4.53 -0.35 -27.54
C PHE A 53 -5.62 0.50 -28.20
N PHE A 54 -5.86 1.72 -27.70
CA PHE A 54 -6.95 2.57 -28.19
C PHE A 54 -6.58 3.53 -29.34
N GLN A 55 -5.37 3.42 -29.93
CA GLN A 55 -4.86 4.25 -31.04
C GLN A 55 -5.36 5.71 -30.99
N SER A 56 -4.55 6.54 -30.32
CA SER A 56 -4.79 7.95 -30.02
C SER A 56 -5.32 8.77 -31.20
N SER A 57 -6.64 8.91 -31.27
CA SER A 57 -7.24 10.07 -31.95
C SER A 57 -7.00 11.32 -31.07
N PRO A 58 -7.03 12.53 -31.65
CA PRO A 58 -6.82 13.77 -30.90
C PRO A 58 -7.80 13.93 -29.72
N GLU A 59 -8.99 13.35 -29.84
CA GLU A 59 -10.04 13.34 -28.83
C GLU A 59 -9.69 12.43 -27.64
N THR A 60 -9.02 11.29 -27.90
CA THR A 60 -8.55 10.38 -26.84
C THR A 60 -7.48 11.06 -25.98
N LEU A 61 -6.59 11.87 -26.57
CA LEU A 61 -5.54 12.60 -25.84
C LEU A 61 -6.10 13.66 -24.87
N ALA A 62 -7.21 14.32 -25.21
CA ALA A 62 -7.88 15.25 -24.31
C ALA A 62 -8.51 14.53 -23.10
N VAL A 63 -9.10 13.35 -23.33
CA VAL A 63 -9.64 12.50 -22.25
C VAL A 63 -8.51 11.94 -21.38
N ILE A 64 -7.39 11.54 -21.97
CA ILE A 64 -6.18 11.03 -21.29
C ILE A 64 -5.64 12.05 -20.27
N ASN A 65 -5.68 13.35 -20.57
CA ASN A 65 -5.18 14.37 -19.63
C ASN A 65 -6.05 14.47 -18.36
N GLY A 66 -7.37 14.38 -18.49
CA GLY A 66 -8.28 14.30 -17.34
C GLY A 66 -8.17 12.96 -16.61
N TYR A 67 -8.07 11.86 -17.36
CA TYR A 67 -7.94 10.51 -16.81
C TYR A 67 -6.62 10.30 -16.08
N GLY A 68 -5.52 10.91 -16.52
CA GLY A 68 -4.21 10.80 -15.89
C GLY A 68 -4.25 11.28 -14.43
N GLN A 69 -4.94 12.39 -14.16
CA GLN A 69 -5.11 12.90 -12.81
C GLN A 69 -5.99 11.98 -11.94
N THR A 70 -7.05 11.40 -12.52
CA THR A 70 -7.90 10.42 -11.83
C THR A 70 -7.13 9.13 -11.51
N VAL A 71 -6.33 8.63 -12.46
CA VAL A 71 -5.50 7.43 -12.28
C VAL A 71 -4.45 7.67 -11.21
N ASP A 72 -3.82 8.85 -11.16
CA ASP A 72 -2.87 9.19 -10.10
C ASP A 72 -3.54 9.21 -8.71
N ILE A 73 -4.74 9.78 -8.59
CA ILE A 73 -5.49 9.79 -7.33
C ILE A 73 -5.88 8.38 -6.90
N ILE A 74 -6.42 7.57 -7.82
CA ILE A 74 -6.83 6.18 -7.53
C ILE A 74 -5.61 5.34 -7.13
N SER A 75 -4.50 5.47 -7.86
CA SER A 75 -3.24 4.78 -7.56
C SER A 75 -2.72 5.17 -6.18
N PHE A 76 -2.83 6.45 -5.82
CA PHE A 76 -2.45 6.94 -4.51
C PHE A 76 -3.32 6.34 -3.40
N ILE A 77 -4.66 6.33 -3.57
CA ILE A 77 -5.59 5.76 -2.59
C ILE A 77 -5.34 4.25 -2.41
N LEU A 78 -5.17 3.50 -3.50
CA LEU A 78 -4.86 2.07 -3.44
C LEU A 78 -3.55 1.80 -2.72
N SER A 79 -2.53 2.62 -3.00
CA SER A 79 -1.24 2.51 -2.32
C SER A 79 -1.36 2.79 -0.82
N LEU A 80 -2.18 3.78 -0.45
CA LEU A 80 -2.51 4.10 0.94
C LEU A 80 -3.23 2.93 1.64
N CYS A 81 -4.22 2.34 0.98
CA CYS A 81 -4.91 1.15 1.49
C CYS A 81 -3.95 -0.03 1.68
N GLY A 82 -3.07 -0.32 0.72
CA GLY A 82 -2.07 -1.38 0.85
C GLY A 82 -1.14 -1.15 2.04
N LEU A 83 -0.76 0.11 2.27
CA LEU A 83 0.12 0.50 3.36
C LEU A 83 -0.61 0.44 4.73
N LEU A 84 -1.89 0.78 4.78
CA LEU A 84 -2.76 0.59 5.95
C LEU A 84 -2.97 -0.90 6.27
N LEU A 85 -3.11 -1.77 5.26
CA LEU A 85 -3.20 -3.22 5.47
C LEU A 85 -1.92 -3.78 6.06
N VAL A 86 -0.75 -3.32 5.59
CA VAL A 86 0.54 -3.67 6.19
C VAL A 86 0.60 -3.23 7.66
N MET A 87 0.18 -2.00 7.97
CA MET A 87 0.09 -1.53 9.37
C MET A 87 -0.87 -2.39 10.20
N TRP A 88 -2.02 -2.77 9.65
CA TRP A 88 -2.98 -3.62 10.32
C TRP A 88 -2.40 -5.01 10.63
N GLN A 89 -1.67 -5.61 9.69
CA GLN A 89 -0.95 -6.87 9.92
C GLN A 89 0.18 -6.73 10.96
N VAL A 90 0.90 -5.61 10.96
CA VAL A 90 1.90 -5.25 11.98
C VAL A 90 1.25 -4.95 13.34
N SER A 91 -0.04 -4.64 13.38
CA SER A 91 -0.77 -4.42 14.63
C SER A 91 -1.38 -5.70 15.21
N GLN A 92 -1.65 -6.71 14.39
CA GLN A 92 -2.15 -8.00 14.86
C GLN A 92 -1.03 -8.76 15.57
N LYS A 93 -1.09 -8.86 16.90
CA LYS A 93 -0.23 -9.76 17.67
C LYS A 93 -0.46 -11.19 17.16
N PRO A 94 0.57 -12.07 17.15
CA PRO A 94 0.33 -13.49 16.96
C PRO A 94 -0.60 -13.97 18.08
N ASP A 95 -1.72 -14.60 17.71
CA ASP A 95 -2.69 -15.23 18.63
C ASP A 95 -2.13 -16.51 19.28
N ASP A 96 -0.83 -16.56 19.58
CA ASP A 96 -0.17 -17.66 20.30
C ASP A 96 0.06 -17.31 21.77
N SER A 97 -0.89 -16.63 22.42
CA SER A 97 -0.94 -16.72 23.87
C SER A 97 -1.57 -18.07 24.22
N PRO A 98 -0.84 -19.01 24.86
CA PRO A 98 -1.41 -20.29 25.23
C PRO A 98 -2.64 -20.02 26.09
N ASN A 99 -3.79 -20.55 25.66
CA ASN A 99 -5.02 -20.47 26.43
C ASN A 99 -4.77 -21.09 27.82
N PRO A 100 -4.73 -20.30 28.91
CA PRO A 100 -4.44 -20.83 30.25
C PRO A 100 -5.56 -21.73 30.78
N ASN A 101 -6.68 -21.85 30.04
CA ASN A 101 -7.79 -22.73 30.38
C ASN A 101 -7.75 -24.09 29.68
N SER A 102 -6.70 -24.39 28.91
CA SER A 102 -6.53 -25.70 28.24
C SER A 102 -6.06 -26.83 29.17
N GLU A 103 -5.64 -26.51 30.41
CA GLU A 103 -5.09 -27.48 31.37
C GLU A 103 -5.99 -27.74 32.58
N ARG A 104 -7.32 -27.68 32.41
CA ARG A 104 -8.21 -28.28 33.42
C ARG A 104 -8.65 -29.67 32.98
N PRO A 105 -8.01 -30.75 33.46
CA PRO A 105 -8.60 -32.07 33.37
C PRO A 105 -9.87 -32.11 34.22
N LEU A 106 -10.99 -32.51 33.61
CA LEU A 106 -12.17 -33.03 34.29
C LEU A 106 -12.21 -34.54 34.07
#